data_AF-A0A291HUS9-F1
#
_entry.id   AF-A0A291HUS9-F1
#
_cell.length_a   1.000
_cell.length_b   1.000
_cell.length_c   1.000
_cell.angle_alpha   90.00
_cell.angle_beta   90.00
_cell.angle_gamma   90.00
#
_symmetry.space_group_name_H-M   'P 1'
#
loop_
_entity.id
_entity.type
_entity.pdbx_description
1 polymer ?
#
loop_
_entity_poly.entity_id
_entity_poly.type
_entity_poly.pdbx_seq_one_letter_code
_entity_poly.pdbx_strand_id
1 'polypeptide(L)'
;MPLGLVWVAGEVQGLAPPPLQLAGWYQQQDTALYRVSEKLDGVRAYWNGRELLSRGGHRFSAPGWFLAGFPATPLDGELWLGRGRFSELSAAVRRFVPLDDEWRQIRFMVFDLPASDLPFEARLSALQALFATLDTPHLELVEQRRVPDRPALSAWLAEVEAGGGEGLMLRHRQSRYLPGRNEDLLKLKRHRDAEAVVLAHLPGQGKYEGMLGALLVETPDGRRFRLGTGFSDEQRRRPPPPGSTVSYRYRGETATGLPRFASFLRVRSDEPGQP
;
A
#
# COMPACT_ATOMS: atom_id res chain seq x y z
N MET A 1 -31.00 20.30 45.42
CA MET A 1 -31.27 19.72 44.09
C MET A 1 -29.97 19.77 43.29
N PRO A 2 -29.17 18.69 43.18
CA PRO A 2 -27.99 18.74 42.33
C PRO A 2 -28.42 18.58 40.86
N LEU A 3 -27.97 19.49 40.00
CA LEU A 3 -28.11 19.35 38.55
C LEU A 3 -27.28 18.14 38.09
N GLY A 4 -27.95 17.14 37.55
CA GLY A 4 -27.31 16.01 36.88
C GLY A 4 -26.69 16.45 35.57
N LEU A 5 -25.37 16.30 35.45
CA LEU A 5 -24.66 16.42 34.18
C LEU A 5 -25.00 15.18 33.34
N VAL A 6 -25.88 15.34 32.34
CA VAL A 6 -26.16 14.30 31.35
C VAL A 6 -24.97 14.24 30.39
N TRP A 7 -24.16 13.20 30.49
CA TRP A 7 -23.19 12.84 29.46
C TRP A 7 -23.95 12.24 28.28
N VAL A 8 -24.18 13.03 27.24
CA VAL A 8 -24.54 12.48 25.93
C VAL A 8 -23.26 11.93 25.32
N ALA A 9 -23.05 10.62 25.46
CA ALA A 9 -22.07 9.91 24.66
C ALA A 9 -22.53 9.98 23.20
N GLY A 10 -21.96 10.90 22.42
CA GLY A 10 -22.13 10.91 20.98
C GLY A 10 -21.52 9.63 20.41
N GLU A 11 -22.35 8.69 19.96
CA GLU A 11 -21.90 7.60 19.12
C GLU A 11 -21.27 8.21 17.86
N VAL A 12 -19.95 8.04 17.70
CA VAL A 12 -19.29 8.31 16.44
C VAL A 12 -19.75 7.23 15.46
N GLN A 13 -20.85 7.48 14.76
CA GLN A 13 -21.28 6.63 13.66
C GLN A 13 -20.19 6.64 12.59
N GLY A 14 -19.40 5.55 12.52
CA GLY A 14 -18.51 5.32 11.40
C GLY A 14 -19.34 5.18 10.13
N LEU A 15 -19.00 5.96 9.09
CA LEU A 15 -19.61 5.80 7.78
C LEU A 15 -19.28 4.39 7.24
N ALA A 16 -20.19 3.83 6.45
CA ALA A 16 -19.94 2.55 5.78
C ALA A 16 -18.63 2.63 4.98
N PRO A 17 -17.78 1.57 5.01
CA PRO A 17 -16.53 1.58 4.26
C PRO A 17 -16.79 1.85 2.77
N PRO A 18 -15.97 2.70 2.11
CA PRO A 18 -16.14 2.98 0.70
C PRO A 18 -15.94 1.70 -0.13
N PRO A 19 -16.70 1.51 -1.22
CA PRO A 19 -16.67 0.30 -2.03
C PRO A 19 -15.45 0.31 -2.98
N LEU A 20 -14.25 0.16 -2.41
CA LEU A 20 -12.99 0.37 -3.10
C LEU A 20 -12.54 -0.82 -3.96
N GLN A 21 -12.03 -0.54 -5.16
CA GLN A 21 -11.34 -1.52 -5.98
C GLN A 21 -9.97 -1.88 -5.37
N LEU A 22 -9.60 -3.16 -5.38
CA LEU A 22 -8.37 -3.68 -4.78
C LEU A 22 -7.47 -4.32 -5.83
N ALA A 23 -6.17 -4.03 -5.76
CA ALA A 23 -5.23 -4.53 -6.75
C ALA A 23 -4.83 -6.00 -6.56
N GLY A 24 -4.86 -6.74 -7.67
CA GLY A 24 -4.18 -8.02 -7.88
C GLY A 24 -2.68 -7.85 -8.11
N TRP A 25 -2.01 -8.92 -8.54
CA TRP A 25 -0.58 -8.94 -8.85
C TRP A 25 -0.36 -9.01 -10.35
N TYR A 26 0.57 -8.22 -10.86
CA TYR A 26 1.03 -8.39 -12.24
C TYR A 26 1.73 -9.75 -12.40
N GLN A 27 1.29 -10.52 -13.39
CA GLN A 27 1.77 -11.86 -13.75
C GLN A 27 2.10 -11.91 -15.25
N GLN A 28 2.76 -10.87 -15.77
CA GLN A 28 3.19 -10.79 -17.18
C GLN A 28 2.05 -10.61 -18.20
N GLN A 29 0.95 -9.97 -17.79
CA GLN A 29 -0.12 -9.56 -18.73
C GLN A 29 0.44 -8.65 -19.84
N ASP A 30 -0.25 -8.62 -20.98
CA ASP A 30 0.09 -7.70 -22.07
C ASP A 30 -0.07 -6.24 -21.62
N THR A 31 1.06 -5.53 -21.53
CA THR A 31 1.14 -4.16 -21.01
C THR A 31 0.43 -3.14 -21.91
N ALA A 32 0.27 -3.43 -23.21
CA ALA A 32 -0.40 -2.52 -24.15
C ALA A 32 -1.91 -2.32 -23.84
N LEU A 33 -2.50 -3.26 -23.10
CA LEU A 33 -3.88 -3.21 -22.64
C LEU A 33 -4.08 -2.34 -21.39
N TYR A 34 -3.00 -1.86 -20.77
CA TYR A 34 -3.04 -1.15 -19.49
C TYR A 34 -2.59 0.30 -19.63
N ARG A 35 -3.09 1.13 -18.71
CA ARG A 35 -2.42 2.35 -18.28
C ARG A 35 -1.58 2.05 -17.06
N VAL A 36 -0.42 2.66 -16.98
CA VAL A 36 0.57 2.40 -15.95
C VAL A 36 0.90 3.70 -15.23
N SER A 37 0.99 3.65 -13.91
CA SER A 37 1.31 4.77 -13.02
C SER A 37 2.32 4.35 -11.96
N GLU A 38 3.02 5.30 -11.35
CA GLU A 38 3.79 5.01 -10.14
C GLU A 38 2.85 4.52 -9.03
N LYS A 39 3.27 3.47 -8.33
CA LYS A 39 2.65 3.09 -7.07
C LYS A 39 3.19 3.98 -5.96
N LEU A 40 2.31 4.78 -5.36
CA LEU A 40 2.63 5.65 -4.25
C LEU A 40 2.53 4.88 -2.91
N ASP A 41 3.56 5.01 -2.05
CA ASP A 41 3.56 4.50 -0.67
C ASP A 41 2.96 5.55 0.27
N GLY A 42 1.65 5.77 0.12
CA GLY A 42 0.90 6.76 0.88
C GLY A 42 -0.15 6.14 1.81
N VAL A 43 -1.20 6.92 2.09
CA VAL A 43 -2.39 6.44 2.79
C VAL A 43 -3.62 6.63 1.90
N ARG A 44 -4.20 5.52 1.42
CA ARG A 44 -5.40 5.56 0.58
C ARG A 44 -6.54 6.34 1.21
N ALA A 45 -7.10 7.26 0.44
CA ALA A 45 -8.23 8.08 0.84
C ALA A 45 -9.30 8.11 -0.26
N TYR A 46 -10.56 8.07 0.16
CA TYR A 46 -11.74 8.20 -0.67
C TYR A 46 -12.38 9.55 -0.37
N TRP A 47 -12.49 10.40 -1.37
CA TRP A 47 -13.25 11.64 -1.29
C TRP A 47 -14.68 11.35 -1.70
N ASN A 48 -15.65 11.61 -0.82
CA ASN A 48 -17.07 11.37 -1.09
C ASN A 48 -17.81 12.58 -1.70
N GLY A 49 -17.09 13.64 -2.05
CA GLY A 49 -17.68 14.94 -2.44
C GLY A 49 -17.70 15.98 -1.31
N ARG A 50 -17.38 15.58 -0.07
CA ARG A 50 -17.41 16.45 1.12
C ARG A 50 -16.26 16.21 2.11
N GLU A 51 -15.87 14.97 2.32
CA GLU A 51 -14.84 14.59 3.28
C GLU A 51 -13.98 13.44 2.77
N LEU A 52 -12.78 13.32 3.32
CA LEU A 52 -11.86 12.21 3.05
C LEU A 52 -12.11 11.07 4.04
N LEU A 53 -12.30 9.87 3.49
CA LEU A 53 -12.52 8.63 4.23
C LEU A 53 -11.36 7.67 3.97
N SER A 54 -10.89 7.01 5.03
CA SER A 54 -9.95 5.90 4.93
C SER A 54 -10.62 4.68 4.30
N ARG A 55 -9.80 3.69 3.93
CA ARG A 55 -10.30 2.38 3.47
C ARG A 55 -11.31 1.72 4.42
N GLY A 56 -11.20 1.98 5.73
CA GLY A 56 -12.11 1.42 6.73
C GLY A 56 -13.38 2.24 6.97
N GLY A 57 -13.58 3.34 6.26
CA GLY A 57 -14.73 4.24 6.45
C GLY A 57 -14.51 5.33 7.51
N HIS A 58 -13.35 5.36 8.19
CA HIS A 58 -13.03 6.43 9.14
C HIS A 58 -12.69 7.73 8.43
N ARG A 59 -13.27 8.84 8.90
CA ARG A 59 -12.97 10.18 8.43
C ARG A 59 -11.55 10.60 8.81
N PHE A 60 -10.84 11.24 7.87
CA PHE A 60 -9.60 11.96 8.18
C PHE A 60 -9.92 13.36 8.72
N SER A 61 -9.20 13.79 9.76
CA SER A 61 -9.26 15.17 10.26
C SER A 61 -8.49 16.13 9.36
N ALA A 62 -8.81 16.19 8.07
CA ALA A 62 -8.18 17.12 7.13
C ALA A 62 -8.60 18.57 7.44
N PRO A 63 -7.67 19.54 7.47
CA PRO A 63 -8.02 20.95 7.62
C PRO A 63 -8.96 21.44 6.52
N GLY A 64 -9.85 22.38 6.85
CA GLY A 64 -10.81 22.92 5.87
C GLY A 64 -10.15 23.57 4.65
N TRP A 65 -9.01 24.25 4.85
CA TRP A 65 -8.24 24.85 3.78
C TRP A 65 -7.61 23.81 2.83
N PHE A 66 -7.34 22.59 3.31
CA PHE A 66 -6.78 21.52 2.48
C PHE A 66 -7.82 20.99 1.47
N LEU A 67 -9.07 20.93 1.89
CA LEU A 67 -10.21 20.46 1.09
C LEU A 67 -10.85 21.57 0.25
N ALA A 68 -10.45 22.82 0.44
CA ALA A 68 -11.01 23.95 -0.27
C ALA A 68 -10.78 23.81 -1.79
N GLY A 69 -11.85 23.96 -2.57
CA GLY A 69 -11.82 23.82 -4.02
C GLY A 69 -11.89 22.38 -4.54
N PHE A 70 -11.95 21.36 -3.67
CA PHE A 70 -12.21 19.99 -4.13
C PHE A 70 -13.61 19.91 -4.77
N PRO A 71 -13.77 19.17 -5.87
CA PRO A 71 -15.06 19.05 -6.56
C PRO A 71 -16.04 18.21 -5.73
N ALA A 72 -17.35 18.34 -5.98
CA ALA A 72 -18.34 17.46 -5.36
C ALA A 72 -18.29 16.01 -5.91
N THR A 73 -17.59 15.78 -7.01
CA THR A 73 -17.41 14.45 -7.62
C THR A 73 -16.62 13.53 -6.69
N PRO A 74 -17.06 12.29 -6.42
CA PRO A 74 -16.28 11.33 -5.65
C PRO A 74 -14.97 10.93 -6.34
N LEU A 75 -13.88 10.85 -5.57
CA LEU A 75 -12.53 10.56 -6.07
C LEU A 75 -11.86 9.45 -5.23
N ASP A 76 -11.08 8.60 -5.89
CA ASP A 76 -10.24 7.59 -5.23
C ASP A 76 -8.77 7.94 -5.47
N GLY A 77 -8.00 7.97 -4.39
CA GLY A 77 -6.62 8.45 -4.43
C GLY A 77 -5.80 8.04 -3.22
N GLU A 78 -4.60 8.60 -3.15
CA GLU A 78 -3.64 8.37 -2.07
C GLU A 78 -3.25 9.72 -1.44
N LEU A 79 -3.38 9.87 -0.13
CA LEU A 79 -2.66 10.95 0.56
C LEU A 79 -1.17 10.63 0.49
N TRP A 80 -0.35 11.60 0.08
CA TRP A 80 1.05 11.36 -0.21
C TRP A 80 1.92 12.56 0.17
N LEU A 81 3.14 12.29 0.64
CA LEU A 81 4.07 13.28 1.18
C LEU A 81 5.44 13.27 0.47
N GLY A 82 5.57 12.40 -0.55
CA GLY A 82 6.85 12.13 -1.20
C GLY A 82 7.31 10.67 -1.02
N ARG A 83 8.27 10.27 -1.85
CA ARG A 83 8.93 8.96 -1.77
C ARG A 83 9.66 8.80 -0.44
N GLY A 84 9.60 7.61 0.17
CA GLY A 84 10.25 7.30 1.44
C GLY A 84 9.66 7.96 2.70
N ARG A 85 8.59 8.77 2.57
CA ARG A 85 7.99 9.55 3.69
C ARG A 85 6.71 8.96 4.28
N PHE A 86 6.45 7.66 4.04
CA PHE A 86 5.25 6.99 4.53
C PHE A 86 5.06 7.10 6.04
N SER A 87 6.12 6.90 6.84
CA SER A 87 6.03 6.94 8.30
C SER A 87 5.59 8.31 8.82
N GLU A 88 6.15 9.38 8.25
CA GLU A 88 5.83 10.76 8.57
C GLU A 88 4.38 11.10 8.18
N LEU A 89 4.01 10.79 6.94
CA LEU A 89 2.63 10.94 6.45
C LEU A 89 1.64 10.21 7.36
N SER A 90 1.93 8.95 7.67
CA SER A 90 1.05 8.10 8.46
C SER A 90 0.86 8.61 9.89
N ALA A 91 1.87 9.27 10.46
CA ALA A 91 1.74 9.95 11.74
C ALA A 91 0.82 11.18 11.62
N ALA A 92 1.04 12.03 10.62
CA ALA A 92 0.27 13.25 10.40
C ALA A 92 -1.23 12.98 10.18
N VAL A 93 -1.59 12.06 9.28
CA VAL A 93 -3.01 11.80 8.93
C VAL A 93 -3.80 11.05 9.99
N ARG A 94 -3.12 10.46 11.00
CA ARG A 94 -3.76 9.76 12.12
C ARG A 94 -4.06 10.68 13.32
N ARG A 95 -3.59 11.93 13.30
CA ARG A 95 -3.87 12.88 14.38
C ARG A 95 -5.36 13.21 14.41
N PHE A 96 -5.92 13.25 15.62
CA PHE A 96 -7.29 13.73 15.81
C PHE A 96 -7.41 15.23 15.54
N VAL A 97 -6.44 16.01 16.03
CA VAL A 97 -6.27 17.44 15.72
C VAL A 97 -5.14 17.58 14.69
N PRO A 98 -5.42 18.01 13.45
CA PRO A 98 -4.38 18.15 12.43
C PRO A 98 -3.44 19.30 12.75
N LEU A 99 -2.19 19.18 12.31
CA LEU A 99 -1.20 20.27 12.34
C LEU A 99 -1.05 20.83 10.92
N ASP A 100 -1.21 22.14 10.78
CA ASP A 100 -1.21 22.80 9.47
C ASP A 100 0.11 22.59 8.71
N ASP A 101 1.25 22.66 9.40
CA ASP A 101 2.57 22.52 8.79
C ASP A 101 2.83 21.12 8.20
N GLU A 102 2.26 20.08 8.82
CA GLU A 102 2.32 18.71 8.29
C GLU A 102 1.44 18.61 7.04
N TRP A 103 0.20 19.11 7.11
CA TRP A 103 -0.77 19.00 6.00
C TRP A 103 -0.40 19.84 4.77
N ARG A 104 0.31 20.96 4.93
CA ARG A 104 0.72 21.83 3.81
C ARG A 104 1.60 21.09 2.79
N GLN A 105 2.31 20.08 3.25
CA GLN A 105 3.20 19.24 2.43
C GLN A 105 2.48 18.04 1.82
N ILE A 106 1.30 17.67 2.34
CA ILE A 106 0.53 16.53 1.84
C ILE A 106 -0.15 16.93 0.52
N ARG A 107 -0.31 15.95 -0.36
CA ARG A 107 -1.15 16.01 -1.55
C ARG A 107 -2.14 14.85 -1.55
N PHE A 108 -3.34 15.07 -2.06
CA PHE A 108 -4.26 14.00 -2.43
C PHE A 108 -4.06 13.65 -3.90
N MET A 109 -3.39 12.52 -4.14
CA MET A 109 -2.99 12.03 -5.45
C MET A 109 -4.10 11.12 -6.00
N VAL A 110 -4.95 11.67 -6.85
CA VAL A 110 -6.13 11.00 -7.41
C VAL A 110 -5.72 10.08 -8.55
N PHE A 111 -6.31 8.87 -8.59
CA PHE A 111 -6.05 7.90 -9.66
C PHE A 111 -7.30 7.27 -10.26
N ASP A 112 -8.50 7.53 -9.74
CA ASP A 112 -9.75 7.03 -10.36
C ASP A 112 -11.02 7.82 -9.97
N LEU A 113 -12.11 7.57 -10.73
CA LEU A 113 -13.47 8.06 -10.50
C LEU A 113 -14.39 6.90 -10.07
N PRO A 114 -14.49 6.60 -8.76
CA PRO A 114 -15.19 5.42 -8.24
C PRO A 114 -16.69 5.41 -8.49
N ALA A 115 -17.32 6.58 -8.69
CA ALA A 115 -18.75 6.70 -8.95
C ALA A 115 -19.12 6.61 -10.44
N SER A 116 -18.14 6.42 -11.34
CA SER A 116 -18.37 6.39 -12.78
C SER A 116 -18.46 4.96 -13.31
N ASP A 117 -19.50 4.69 -14.09
CA ASP A 117 -19.68 3.41 -14.78
C ASP A 117 -18.84 3.29 -16.07
N LEU A 118 -18.12 4.34 -16.46
CA LEU A 118 -17.34 4.37 -17.69
C LEU A 118 -16.13 3.42 -17.63
N PRO A 119 -15.62 2.94 -18.77
CA PRO A 119 -14.32 2.26 -18.84
C PRO A 119 -13.19 3.18 -18.40
N PHE A 120 -12.08 2.62 -17.88
CA PHE A 120 -11.01 3.42 -17.29
C PHE A 120 -10.42 4.48 -18.21
N GLU A 121 -10.24 4.19 -19.50
CA GLU A 121 -9.73 5.17 -20.47
C GLU A 121 -10.61 6.45 -20.50
N ALA A 122 -11.94 6.28 -20.44
CA ALA A 122 -12.88 7.40 -20.41
C ALA A 122 -12.94 8.08 -19.03
N ARG A 123 -12.78 7.31 -17.93
CA ARG A 123 -12.63 7.90 -16.58
C ARG A 123 -11.37 8.76 -16.48
N LEU A 124 -10.26 8.31 -17.06
CA LEU A 124 -9.02 9.06 -17.12
C LEU A 124 -9.19 10.36 -17.91
N SER A 125 -9.83 10.33 -19.08
CA SER A 125 -10.11 11.55 -19.85
C SER A 125 -11.00 12.52 -19.06
N ALA A 126 -12.01 12.01 -18.34
CA ALA A 126 -12.87 12.83 -17.48
C ALA A 126 -12.09 13.46 -16.31
N LEU A 127 -11.18 12.71 -15.68
CA LEU A 127 -10.26 13.24 -14.67
C LEU A 127 -9.37 14.33 -15.26
N GLN A 128 -8.77 14.11 -16.43
CA GLN A 128 -7.91 15.11 -17.07
C GLN A 128 -8.68 16.40 -17.37
N ALA A 129 -9.91 16.30 -17.87
CA ALA A 129 -10.76 17.48 -18.10
C ALA A 129 -11.14 18.21 -16.80
N LEU A 130 -11.48 17.45 -15.74
CA LEU A 130 -11.76 18.01 -14.42
C LEU A 130 -10.55 18.77 -13.87
N PHE A 131 -9.37 18.14 -13.88
CA PHE A 131 -8.13 18.71 -13.35
C PHE A 131 -7.57 19.87 -14.19
N ALA A 132 -7.94 19.98 -15.48
CA ALA A 132 -7.60 21.14 -16.30
C ALA A 132 -8.29 22.44 -15.82
N THR A 133 -9.36 22.33 -15.02
CA THR A 133 -10.12 23.48 -14.51
C THR A 133 -9.95 23.72 -13.01
N LEU A 134 -9.33 22.78 -12.29
CA LEU A 134 -9.15 22.88 -10.85
C LEU A 134 -7.90 23.70 -10.53
N ASP A 135 -8.06 24.69 -9.66
CA ASP A 135 -6.96 25.48 -9.12
C ASP A 135 -6.83 25.20 -7.62
N THR A 136 -6.26 24.03 -7.30
CA THR A 136 -6.05 23.63 -5.90
C THR A 136 -4.67 23.00 -5.74
N PRO A 137 -3.78 23.56 -4.89
CA PRO A 137 -2.41 23.07 -4.75
C PRO A 137 -2.28 21.74 -4.00
N HIS A 138 -3.38 21.21 -3.46
CA HIS A 138 -3.40 20.00 -2.62
C HIS A 138 -4.03 18.78 -3.29
N LEU A 139 -4.55 18.93 -4.50
CA LEU A 139 -5.21 17.88 -5.26
C LEU A 139 -4.48 17.70 -6.58
N GLU A 140 -3.96 16.51 -6.84
CA GLU A 140 -3.17 16.24 -8.05
C GLU A 140 -3.62 14.93 -8.71
N LEU A 141 -3.55 14.88 -10.03
CA LEU A 141 -3.86 13.67 -10.80
C LEU A 141 -2.58 12.85 -10.98
N VAL A 142 -2.62 11.59 -10.56
CA VAL A 142 -1.52 10.65 -10.80
C VAL A 142 -1.31 10.46 -12.30
N GLU A 143 -0.08 10.65 -12.76
CA GLU A 143 0.30 10.45 -14.15
C GLU A 143 0.02 9.01 -14.61
N GLN A 144 -0.66 8.87 -15.76
CA GLN A 144 -0.98 7.59 -16.38
C GLN A 144 -0.32 7.49 -17.76
N ARG A 145 0.64 6.58 -17.91
CA ARG A 145 1.39 6.35 -19.16
C ARG A 145 0.88 5.12 -19.89
N ARG A 146 1.08 5.08 -21.21
CA ARG A 146 1.09 3.83 -21.97
C ARG A 146 2.50 3.29 -22.00
N VAL A 147 2.64 1.99 -21.78
CA VAL A 147 3.92 1.30 -21.83
C VAL A 147 3.81 0.20 -22.89
N PRO A 148 4.63 0.24 -23.95
CA PRO A 148 4.42 -0.59 -25.14
C PRO A 148 4.67 -2.07 -24.87
N ASP A 149 5.63 -2.39 -23.99
CA ASP A 149 6.06 -3.76 -23.75
C ASP A 149 6.66 -3.98 -22.35
N ARG A 150 7.00 -5.25 -22.09
CA ARG A 150 7.60 -5.71 -20.83
C ARG A 150 8.98 -5.10 -20.56
N PRO A 151 9.92 -5.01 -21.53
CA PRO A 151 11.17 -4.30 -21.35
C PRO A 151 11.00 -2.84 -20.89
N ALA A 152 10.13 -2.06 -21.54
CA ALA A 152 9.85 -0.68 -21.16
C ALA A 152 9.24 -0.59 -19.75
N LEU A 153 8.34 -1.51 -19.40
CA LEU A 153 7.76 -1.60 -18.05
C LEU A 153 8.82 -1.88 -16.99
N SER A 154 9.74 -2.80 -17.27
CA SER A 154 10.83 -3.16 -16.37
C SER A 154 11.84 -2.02 -16.18
N ALA A 155 12.15 -1.29 -17.26
CA ALA A 155 13.02 -0.12 -17.22
C ALA A 155 12.40 0.99 -16.35
N TRP A 156 11.11 1.31 -16.57
CA TRP A 156 10.44 2.33 -15.77
C TRP A 156 10.29 1.90 -14.30
N LEU A 157 10.02 0.63 -14.01
CA LEU A 157 10.03 0.10 -12.65
C LEU A 157 11.40 0.33 -11.98
N ALA A 158 12.50 0.06 -12.70
CA ALA A 158 13.84 0.26 -12.19
C ALA A 158 14.14 1.73 -11.88
N GLU A 159 13.71 2.64 -12.76
CA GLU A 159 13.86 4.09 -12.58
C GLU A 159 13.08 4.58 -11.35
N VAL A 160 11.82 4.17 -11.20
CA VAL A 160 10.98 4.51 -10.04
C VAL A 160 11.64 4.02 -8.75
N GLU A 161 12.09 2.76 -8.71
CA GLU A 161 12.74 2.19 -7.53
C GLU A 161 14.09 2.86 -7.22
N ALA A 162 14.89 3.19 -8.24
CA ALA A 162 16.15 3.92 -8.07
C ALA A 162 15.93 5.32 -7.47
N GLY A 163 14.81 5.96 -7.82
CA GLY A 163 14.38 7.22 -7.22
C GLY A 163 13.63 7.09 -5.90
N GLY A 164 13.59 5.90 -5.28
CA GLY A 164 12.94 5.64 -3.97
C GLY A 164 11.44 5.37 -4.01
N GLY A 165 10.86 5.18 -5.20
CA GLY A 165 9.44 4.88 -5.39
C GLY A 165 9.12 3.41 -5.09
N GLU A 166 7.84 3.11 -4.87
CA GLU A 166 7.41 1.81 -4.34
C GLU A 166 7.20 0.72 -5.41
N GLY A 167 6.97 1.14 -6.66
CA GLY A 167 6.69 0.26 -7.80
C GLY A 167 5.75 0.91 -8.81
N LEU A 168 5.01 0.09 -9.55
CA LEU A 168 4.05 0.53 -10.56
C LEU A 168 2.65 -0.07 -10.28
N MET A 169 1.63 0.66 -10.72
CA MET A 169 0.24 0.20 -10.81
C MET A 169 -0.14 0.09 -12.28
N LEU A 170 -0.80 -1.00 -12.66
CA LEU A 170 -1.35 -1.19 -14.00
C LEU A 170 -2.86 -1.29 -13.90
N ARG A 171 -3.57 -0.53 -14.73
CA ARG A 171 -5.02 -0.57 -14.81
C ARG A 171 -5.49 -0.83 -16.23
N HIS A 172 -6.31 -1.87 -16.41
CA HIS A 172 -6.78 -2.28 -17.73
C HIS A 172 -7.64 -1.16 -18.32
N ARG A 173 -7.33 -0.75 -19.55
CA ARG A 173 -7.89 0.46 -20.19
C ARG A 173 -9.41 0.40 -20.35
N GLN A 174 -9.95 -0.80 -20.53
CA GLN A 174 -11.39 -1.02 -20.73
C GLN A 174 -12.12 -1.47 -19.45
N SER A 175 -11.43 -1.51 -18.30
CA SER A 175 -12.04 -1.97 -17.05
C SER A 175 -13.09 -1.01 -16.50
N ARG A 176 -14.15 -1.57 -15.93
CA ARG A 176 -15.10 -0.82 -15.08
C ARG A 176 -14.54 -0.70 -13.67
N TYR A 177 -15.01 0.29 -12.91
CA TYR A 177 -14.70 0.35 -11.49
C TYR A 177 -15.55 -0.69 -10.76
N LEU A 178 -14.90 -1.76 -10.27
CA LEU A 178 -15.57 -2.83 -9.53
C LEU A 178 -14.98 -2.93 -8.12
N PRO A 179 -15.81 -2.85 -7.07
CA PRO A 179 -15.34 -3.04 -5.70
C PRO A 179 -14.72 -4.42 -5.50
N GLY A 180 -13.72 -4.51 -4.62
CA GLY A 180 -13.03 -5.77 -4.36
C GLY A 180 -11.87 -6.05 -5.32
N ARG A 181 -11.34 -7.27 -5.27
CA ARG A 181 -10.14 -7.64 -6.04
C ARG A 181 -10.51 -8.28 -7.37
N ASN A 182 -9.92 -7.79 -8.45
CA ASN A 182 -10.01 -8.36 -9.78
C ASN A 182 -8.68 -8.22 -10.53
N GLU A 183 -8.65 -8.68 -11.78
CA GLU A 183 -7.47 -8.64 -12.67
C GLU A 183 -7.32 -7.30 -13.40
N ASP A 184 -8.30 -6.40 -13.27
CA ASP A 184 -8.31 -5.10 -13.95
C ASP A 184 -7.36 -4.08 -13.33
N LEU A 185 -7.04 -4.23 -12.05
CA LEU A 185 -6.10 -3.38 -11.32
C LEU A 185 -5.00 -4.26 -10.75
N LEU A 186 -3.77 -4.04 -11.19
CA LEU A 186 -2.61 -4.84 -10.85
C LEU A 186 -1.54 -3.96 -10.22
N LYS A 187 -0.78 -4.52 -9.29
CA LYS A 187 0.44 -3.90 -8.79
C LYS A 187 1.66 -4.69 -9.25
N LEU A 188 2.69 -3.96 -9.61
CA LEU A 188 4.01 -4.47 -9.96
C LEU A 188 5.03 -3.85 -9.02
N LYS A 189 5.81 -4.69 -8.36
CA LYS A 189 6.95 -4.31 -7.53
C LYS A 189 8.05 -5.32 -7.76
N ARG A 190 9.33 -4.94 -7.65
CA ARG A 190 10.36 -5.96 -7.50
C ARG A 190 10.22 -6.63 -6.15
N HIS A 191 10.19 -7.95 -6.17
CA HIS A 191 10.46 -8.73 -5.00
C HIS A 191 11.97 -8.71 -4.77
N ARG A 192 12.41 -8.34 -3.57
CA ARG A 192 13.80 -8.54 -3.17
C ARG A 192 13.87 -9.83 -2.39
N ASP A 193 14.71 -10.74 -2.87
CA ASP A 193 15.06 -11.95 -2.13
C ASP A 193 16.37 -11.66 -1.41
N ALA A 194 16.43 -12.01 -0.13
CA ALA A 194 17.62 -11.88 0.70
C ALA A 194 17.70 -13.07 1.65
N GLU A 195 18.81 -13.14 2.37
CA GLU A 195 19.11 -14.25 3.27
C GLU A 195 19.31 -13.75 4.70
N ALA A 196 18.98 -14.59 5.65
CA ALA A 196 19.22 -14.35 7.06
C ALA A 196 19.44 -15.68 7.79
N VAL A 197 20.23 -15.64 8.86
CA VAL A 197 20.48 -16.78 9.74
C VAL A 197 19.40 -16.84 10.80
N VAL A 198 18.86 -18.03 11.05
CA VAL A 198 17.88 -18.26 12.12
C VAL A 198 18.58 -18.19 13.47
N LEU A 199 18.17 -17.27 14.34
CA LEU A 199 18.68 -17.15 15.70
C LEU A 199 17.83 -17.95 16.70
N ALA A 200 16.49 -17.87 16.57
CA ALA A 200 15.58 -18.51 17.51
C ALA A 200 14.19 -18.76 16.89
N HIS A 201 13.44 -19.67 17.52
CA HIS A 201 12.03 -19.87 17.26
C HIS A 201 11.20 -19.06 18.25
N LEU A 202 10.17 -18.38 17.75
CA LEU A 202 9.21 -17.66 18.57
C LEU A 202 7.87 -18.41 18.54
N PRO A 203 7.26 -18.68 19.70
CA PRO A 203 6.05 -19.49 19.80
C PRO A 203 4.87 -18.82 19.10
N GLY A 204 4.03 -19.64 18.45
CA GLY A 204 2.78 -19.20 17.86
C GLY A 204 1.68 -18.99 18.89
N GLN A 205 0.65 -18.27 18.48
CA GLN A 205 -0.55 -18.00 19.29
C GLN A 205 -1.80 -18.39 18.49
N GLY A 206 -2.91 -18.65 19.17
CA GLY A 206 -4.18 -19.03 18.54
C GLY A 206 -4.04 -20.31 17.71
N LYS A 207 -4.36 -20.26 16.41
CA LYS A 207 -4.26 -21.43 15.52
C LYS A 207 -2.85 -22.04 15.40
N TYR A 208 -1.81 -21.32 15.83
CA TYR A 208 -0.42 -21.78 15.81
C TYR A 208 0.14 -22.06 17.22
N GLU A 209 -0.72 -22.18 18.22
CA GLU A 209 -0.31 -22.60 19.56
C GLU A 209 0.36 -23.99 19.53
N GLY A 210 1.47 -24.15 20.25
CA GLY A 210 2.32 -25.34 20.18
C GLY A 210 3.14 -25.49 18.88
N MET A 211 3.10 -24.51 17.97
CA MET A 211 3.85 -24.50 16.71
C MET A 211 4.69 -23.21 16.57
N LEU A 212 5.51 -23.14 15.52
CA LEU A 212 6.24 -21.92 15.18
C LEU A 212 5.28 -20.77 14.87
N GLY A 213 5.43 -19.67 15.60
CA GLY A 213 4.83 -18.37 15.25
C GLY A 213 5.69 -17.63 14.23
N ALA A 214 6.96 -17.42 14.56
CA ALA A 214 7.93 -16.73 13.72
C ALA A 214 9.36 -17.19 14.00
N LEU A 215 10.26 -17.03 13.02
CA LEU A 215 11.70 -17.10 13.26
C LEU A 215 12.20 -15.72 13.68
N LEU A 216 13.05 -15.64 14.69
CA LEU A 216 13.95 -14.50 14.87
C LEU A 216 15.16 -14.75 13.97
N VAL A 217 15.42 -13.83 13.04
CA VAL A 217 16.52 -13.98 12.06
C VAL A 217 17.45 -12.78 12.10
N GLU A 218 18.69 -12.99 11.69
CA GLU A 218 19.74 -11.96 11.55
C GLU A 218 20.26 -11.92 10.12
N THR A 219 20.27 -10.73 9.51
CA THR A 219 20.83 -10.51 8.18
C THR A 219 22.36 -10.47 8.22
N PRO A 220 23.07 -10.63 7.08
CA PRO A 220 24.54 -10.57 7.03
C PRO A 220 25.15 -9.27 7.58
N ASP A 221 24.40 -8.17 7.56
CA ASP A 221 24.78 -6.88 8.13
C ASP A 221 24.32 -6.67 9.60
N GLY A 222 23.96 -7.76 10.29
CA GLY A 222 23.70 -7.78 11.74
C GLY A 222 22.32 -7.30 12.17
N ARG A 223 21.41 -6.98 11.24
CA ARG A 223 20.06 -6.52 11.57
C ARG A 223 19.17 -7.71 11.94
N ARG A 224 18.40 -7.55 13.03
CA ARG A 224 17.50 -8.60 13.54
C ARG A 224 16.04 -8.25 13.31
N PHE A 225 15.26 -9.21 12.83
CA PHE A 225 13.82 -9.05 12.67
C PHE A 225 13.07 -10.38 12.80
N ARG A 226 11.74 -10.29 12.95
CA ARG A 226 10.86 -11.46 13.03
C ARG A 226 10.34 -11.81 11.63
N LEU A 227 10.54 -13.05 11.22
CA LEU A 227 10.01 -13.63 9.98
C LEU A 227 8.85 -14.58 10.34
N GLY A 228 7.61 -14.10 10.22
CA GLY A 228 6.41 -14.82 10.71
C GLY A 228 5.46 -15.37 9.65
N THR A 229 5.72 -15.09 8.36
CA THR A 229 4.83 -15.46 7.25
C THR A 229 5.58 -16.26 6.19
N GLY A 230 4.87 -16.98 5.31
CA GLY A 230 5.47 -17.79 4.24
C GLY A 230 5.72 -19.27 4.59
N PHE A 231 5.42 -19.69 5.82
CA PHE A 231 5.54 -21.09 6.24
C PHE A 231 4.27 -21.88 5.97
N SER A 232 4.42 -23.11 5.46
CA SER A 232 3.37 -24.13 5.50
C SER A 232 3.12 -24.62 6.93
N ASP A 233 1.97 -25.26 7.19
CA ASP A 233 1.69 -25.82 8.51
C ASP A 233 2.68 -26.93 8.90
N GLU A 234 3.21 -27.68 7.91
CA GLU A 234 4.30 -28.64 8.15
C GLU A 234 5.58 -27.94 8.59
N GLN A 235 5.98 -26.86 7.91
CA GLN A 235 7.14 -26.05 8.30
C GLN A 235 6.94 -25.38 9.67
N ARG A 236 5.70 -25.13 10.10
CA ARG A 236 5.45 -24.61 11.46
C ARG A 236 5.60 -25.69 12.54
N ARG A 237 5.30 -26.94 12.22
CA ARG A 237 5.55 -28.10 13.12
C ARG A 237 7.02 -28.50 13.13
N ARG A 238 7.71 -28.34 11.99
CA ARG A 238 9.13 -28.67 11.79
C ARG A 238 9.87 -27.44 11.25
N PRO A 239 10.09 -26.41 12.09
CA PRO A 239 10.70 -25.16 11.65
C PRO A 239 12.18 -25.32 11.29
N PRO A 240 12.72 -24.46 10.40
CA PRO A 240 14.16 -24.39 10.14
C PRO A 240 14.93 -24.18 11.45
N PRO A 241 15.93 -25.01 11.80
CA PRO A 241 16.60 -24.94 13.09
C PRO A 241 17.42 -23.65 13.25
N PRO A 242 17.65 -23.17 14.48
CA PRO A 242 18.65 -22.13 14.72
C PRO A 242 20.00 -22.49 14.10
N GLY A 243 20.68 -21.50 13.52
CA GLY A 243 21.91 -21.66 12.73
C GLY A 243 21.68 -21.91 11.24
N SER A 244 20.48 -22.28 10.80
CA SER A 244 20.19 -22.42 9.36
C SER A 244 20.10 -21.07 8.65
N THR A 245 20.56 -21.01 7.41
CA THR A 245 20.34 -19.86 6.53
C THR A 245 19.02 -20.04 5.78
N VAL A 246 18.17 -19.03 5.80
CA VAL A 246 16.89 -19.02 5.10
C VAL A 246 16.84 -17.91 4.08
N SER A 247 16.31 -18.19 2.90
CA SER A 247 15.95 -17.16 1.93
C SER A 247 14.56 -16.63 2.28
N TYR A 248 14.42 -15.31 2.29
CA TYR A 248 13.16 -14.62 2.48
C TYR A 248 12.97 -13.57 1.39
N ARG A 249 11.70 -13.32 1.07
CA ARG A 249 11.28 -12.30 0.13
C ARG A 249 10.69 -11.13 0.88
N TYR A 250 11.06 -9.92 0.52
CA TYR A 250 10.56 -8.71 1.17
C TYR A 250 10.27 -7.60 0.15
N ARG A 251 9.65 -6.51 0.61
CA ARG A 251 9.19 -5.39 -0.22
C ARG A 251 9.55 -4.07 0.43
N GLY A 252 10.70 -3.53 0.04
CA GLY A 252 11.25 -2.30 0.60
C GLY A 252 11.72 -2.48 2.04
N GLU A 253 12.31 -1.43 2.59
CA GLU A 253 12.87 -1.41 3.94
C GLU A 253 12.12 -0.40 4.81
N THR A 254 12.13 -0.60 6.12
CA THR A 254 11.69 0.42 7.09
C THR A 254 12.71 1.56 7.14
N ALA A 255 12.38 2.66 7.83
CA ALA A 255 13.33 3.76 8.03
C ALA A 255 14.64 3.32 8.73
N THR A 256 14.61 2.22 9.50
CA THR A 256 15.79 1.61 10.14
C THR A 256 16.42 0.50 9.28
N GLY A 257 16.06 0.41 8.00
CA GLY A 257 16.57 -0.59 7.06
C GLY A 257 15.92 -1.98 7.18
N LEU A 258 15.04 -2.26 8.16
CA LEU A 258 14.52 -3.62 8.30
C LEU A 258 13.60 -4.02 7.12
N PRO A 259 13.68 -5.24 6.59
CA PRO A 259 12.79 -5.74 5.54
C PRO A 259 11.30 -5.57 5.86
N ARG A 260 10.54 -4.86 5.01
CA ARG A 260 9.07 -4.75 5.13
C ARG A 260 8.39 -5.92 4.41
N PHE A 261 7.29 -6.40 5.00
CA PHE A 261 6.46 -7.49 4.45
C PHE A 261 7.28 -8.75 4.10
N ALA A 262 8.26 -9.08 4.94
CA ALA A 262 9.11 -10.23 4.74
C ALA A 262 8.32 -11.56 4.91
N SER A 263 8.52 -12.47 3.98
CA SER A 263 7.95 -13.82 3.98
C SER A 263 9.02 -14.85 3.68
N PHE A 264 9.04 -15.94 4.45
CA PHE A 264 9.91 -17.08 4.22
C PHE A 264 9.68 -17.67 2.81
N LEU A 265 10.77 -18.03 2.14
CA LEU A 265 10.73 -18.75 0.86
C LEU A 265 11.16 -20.21 1.04
N ARG A 266 12.39 -20.41 1.51
CA ARG A 266 13.01 -21.73 1.65
C ARG A 266 14.19 -21.70 2.60
N VAL A 267 14.56 -22.86 3.14
CA VAL A 267 15.88 -23.06 3.74
C VAL A 267 16.90 -23.10 2.61
N ARG A 268 18.03 -22.43 2.78
CA ARG A 268 19.14 -22.46 1.82
C ARG A 268 19.86 -23.81 1.98
N SER A 269 20.00 -24.53 0.89
CA SER A 269 20.72 -25.80 0.81
C SER A 269 21.88 -25.60 -0.17
N ASP A 270 23.06 -25.30 0.36
CA ASP A 270 24.26 -24.99 -0.44
C ASP A 270 25.17 -26.18 -0.71
N GLU A 271 24.79 -27.40 -0.33
CA GLU A 271 25.60 -28.59 -0.57
C GLU A 271 25.06 -29.43 -1.74
N PRO A 272 25.87 -29.73 -2.78
CA PRO A 272 25.64 -30.92 -3.59
C PRO A 272 25.81 -32.14 -2.67
N GLY A 273 24.88 -33.09 -2.73
CA GLY A 273 24.93 -34.30 -1.91
C GLY A 273 26.30 -34.98 -2.00
N GLN A 274 26.86 -35.37 -0.85
CA GLN A 274 28.03 -36.23 -0.82
C GLN A 274 27.73 -37.54 -1.57
N PRO A 275 28.70 -38.08 -2.34
CA PRO A 275 28.50 -39.27 -3.18
C PRO A 275 28.06 -40.50 -2.37
#